data_AF-A0A536TER7-F1
#
_entry.id   AF-A0A536TER7-F1
#
_cell.length_a   1.000
_cell.length_b   1.000
_cell.length_c   1.000
_cell.angle_alpha   90.00
_cell.angle_beta   90.00
_cell.angle_gamma   90.00
#
_symmetry.space_group_name_H-M   'P 1'
#
loop_
_entity.id
_entity.type
_entity.pdbx_description
1 polymer ?
#
loop_
_entity_poly.entity_id
_entity_poly.type
_entity_poly.pdbx_seq_one_letter_code
_entity_poly.pdbx_strand_id
1 'polypeptide(L)' 'MADFRALILQRHRHLKWRAFDWLEAVLMILCGVCIFMFTLTVFCDVVTRTLGAPWLWLQQVTTAFFAWGVF' A
#
# COMPACT_ATOMS: atom_id res chain seq x y z
N MET A 1 -3.92 13.20 -16.80
CA MET A 1 -2.92 12.99 -15.73
C MET A 1 -3.60 13.35 -14.43
N ALA A 2 -3.91 12.36 -13.59
CA ALA A 2 -4.64 12.57 -12.35
C ALA A 2 -3.89 13.58 -11.47
N ASP A 3 -4.60 14.62 -11.05
CA ASP A 3 -4.06 15.83 -10.46
C ASP A 3 -3.66 15.55 -9.00
N PHE A 4 -2.39 15.17 -8.79
CA PHE A 4 -1.79 14.96 -7.47
C PHE A 4 -1.87 16.21 -6.56
N ARG A 5 -2.24 17.39 -7.09
CA ARG A 5 -2.30 18.65 -6.33
C ARG A 5 -3.52 18.76 -5.42
N ALA A 6 -4.54 17.91 -5.60
CA ALA A 6 -5.74 17.94 -4.78
C ALA A 6 -5.57 17.26 -3.40
N LEU A 7 -4.52 16.45 -3.20
CA LEU A 7 -4.22 15.81 -1.92
C LEU A 7 -3.58 16.74 -0.89
N ILE A 8 -3.04 17.88 -1.31
CA ILE A 8 -2.33 18.80 -0.42
C ILE A 8 -3.23 19.99 -0.09
N LEU A 9 -3.80 19.96 1.12
CA LEU A 9 -4.58 21.05 1.69
C LEU A 9 -3.68 22.30 1.86
N GLN A 10 -3.71 23.18 0.84
CA GLN A 10 -2.90 24.41 0.72
C GLN A 10 -3.03 25.42 1.88
N ARG A 11 -3.90 25.16 2.88
CA ARG A 11 -4.32 26.12 3.91
C ARG A 11 -3.28 26.37 5.00
N HIS A 12 -2.24 25.53 5.14
CA HIS A 12 -1.21 25.66 6.18
C HIS A 12 0.25 25.55 5.67
N ARG A 13 0.56 26.28 4.59
CA ARG A 13 1.87 26.29 3.91
C ARG A 13 3.04 26.89 4.71
N HIS A 14 2.82 27.44 5.91
CA HIS A 14 3.86 28.18 6.66
C HIS A 14 4.72 27.29 7.59
N LEU A 15 4.35 26.02 7.82
CA LEU A 15 5.03 25.17 8.81
C LEU A 15 5.65 23.88 8.24
N LYS A 16 5.41 23.56 6.96
CA LYS A 16 5.78 22.27 6.37
C LYS A 16 6.96 22.46 5.40
N TRP A 17 8.12 21.88 5.73
CA TRP A 17 9.29 21.84 4.84
C TRP A 17 8.93 21.15 3.52
N ARG A 18 9.36 21.74 2.40
CA ARG A 18 9.08 21.27 1.03
C ARG A 18 9.57 19.84 0.75
N ALA A 19 10.53 19.34 1.54
CA ALA A 19 10.99 17.94 1.49
C ALA A 19 9.99 16.94 2.11
N PHE A 20 9.16 17.39 3.06
CA PHE A 20 8.19 16.54 3.75
C PHE A 20 6.95 16.25 2.89
N ASP A 21 6.57 17.16 1.99
CA ASP A 21 5.49 16.92 1.01
C ASP A 21 5.77 15.75 0.08
N TRP A 22 7.02 15.63 -0.41
CA TRP A 22 7.40 14.50 -1.27
C TRP A 22 7.42 13.18 -0.50
N LEU A 23 7.92 13.21 0.75
CA LEU A 23 7.90 12.04 1.63
C LEU A 23 6.46 11.57 1.88
N GLU A 24 5.53 12.48 2.17
CA GLU A 24 4.12 12.16 2.38
C GLU A 24 3.47 11.55 1.13
N ALA A 25 3.73 12.14 -0.05
CA ALA A 25 3.22 11.59 -1.31
C ALA A 25 3.77 10.19 -1.60
N VAL A 26 5.07 9.97 -1.37
CA VAL A 26 5.70 8.65 -1.53
C VAL A 26 5.12 7.64 -0.55
N LEU A 27 4.92 8.02 0.72
CA LEU A 27 4.33 7.17 1.74
C LEU A 27 2.88 6.77 1.39
N MET A 28 2.12 7.73 0.85
CA MET A 28 0.72 7.50 0.46
C MET A 28 0.60 6.55 -0.74
N ILE A 29 1.53 6.66 -1.71
CA ILE A 29 1.63 5.72 -2.83
C ILE A 29 2.07 4.34 -2.33
N LEU A 30 3.10 4.26 -1.48
CA LEU A 30 3.58 3.01 -0.89
C LEU A 30 2.47 2.28 -0.14
N CYS A 31 1.70 2.99 0.68
CA CYS A 31 0.55 2.43 1.38
C CYS A 31 -0.49 1.86 0.39
N GLY A 32 -0.81 2.60 -0.68
CA GLY A 32 -1.71 2.13 -1.72
C GLY A 32 -1.22 0.85 -2.43
N VAL A 33 0.07 0.79 -2.75
CA VAL A 33 0.70 -0.39 -3.35
C VAL A 33 0.69 -1.58 -2.39
N CYS A 34 0.98 -1.36 -1.11
CA CYS A 34 0.95 -2.41 -0.09
C CYS A 34 -0.46 -3.00 0.09
N ILE A 35 -1.49 -2.16 0.15
CA ILE A 35 -2.89 -2.62 0.24
C ILE A 35 -3.28 -3.41 -1.01
N PHE A 36 -2.92 -2.93 -2.20
CA PHE A 36 -3.21 -3.61 -3.46
C PHE A 36 -2.54 -4.99 -3.53
N MET A 37 -1.25 -5.07 -3.20
CA MET A 37 -0.50 -6.33 -3.18
C MET A 37 -1.03 -7.28 -2.10
N PHE A 38 -1.42 -6.77 -0.94
CA PHE A 38 -2.08 -7.57 0.09
C PHE A 38 -3.38 -8.19 -0.43
N THR A 39 -4.28 -7.41 -1.03
CA THR A 39 -5.54 -7.92 -1.58
C THR A 39 -5.30 -8.96 -2.69
N LEU A 40 -4.35 -8.71 -3.58
CA LEU A 40 -4.01 -9.64 -4.67
C LEU A 40 -3.44 -10.96 -4.13
N THR A 41 -2.57 -10.88 -3.12
CA THR A 41 -1.96 -12.07 -2.50
C THR A 41 -3.01 -12.90 -1.76
N VAL A 42 -3.92 -12.27 -1.00
CA VAL A 42 -5.05 -12.97 -0.36
C VAL A 42 -5.96 -13.63 -1.39
N PHE A 43 -6.30 -12.92 -2.48
CA PHE A 43 -7.12 -13.48 -3.54
C PHE A 43 -6.48 -14.73 -4.15
N CYS A 44 -5.20 -14.65 -4.49
CA CYS A 44 -4.46 -15.80 -4.98
C CYS A 44 -4.43 -16.93 -3.95
N ASP A 45 -4.17 -16.67 -2.67
CA ASP A 45 -4.12 -17.69 -1.60
C ASP A 45 -5.45 -18.44 -1.47
N VAL A 46 -6.57 -17.71 -1.51
CA VAL A 46 -7.91 -18.31 -1.51
C VAL A 46 -8.12 -19.18 -2.74
N VAL A 47 -7.75 -18.71 -3.94
CA VAL A 47 -7.89 -19.48 -5.18
C VAL A 47 -7.06 -20.76 -5.13
N THR A 48 -5.79 -20.72 -4.74
CA THR A 48 -4.95 -21.93 -4.65
C THR A 48 -5.46 -22.91 -3.61
N ARG A 49 -6.01 -22.43 -2.49
CA ARG A 49 -6.67 -23.28 -1.50
C ARG A 49 -7.95 -23.93 -2.02
N THR A 50 -8.77 -23.20 -2.77
CA THR A 50 -9.98 -23.77 -3.39
C THR A 50 -9.67 -24.83 -4.45
N LEU A 51 -8.52 -24.74 -5.11
CA LEU A 51 -8.04 -25.71 -6.10
C LEU A 51 -7.31 -26.92 -5.47
N GLY A 52 -7.16 -26.96 -4.15
CA GLY A 52 -6.56 -28.10 -3.43
C GLY A 52 -5.03 -28.12 -3.42
N ALA A 53 -4.36 -27.06 -3.92
CA ALA A 53 -2.91 -26.91 -3.88
C ALA A 53 -2.53 -25.74 -2.95
N PRO A 54 -2.47 -25.95 -1.63
CA PRO A 54 -2.21 -24.88 -0.67
C PRO A 54 -0.79 -24.32 -0.85
N TRP A 55 -0.70 -23.05 -1.23
CA TRP A 55 0.56 -22.38 -1.47
C TRP A 55 1.08 -21.74 -0.18
N LEU A 56 1.77 -22.52 0.66
CA LEU A 56 2.28 -22.12 1.98
C LEU A 56 3.10 -20.82 1.98
N TRP A 57 3.78 -20.51 0.87
CA TRP A 57 4.60 -19.32 0.74
C TRP A 57 3.80 -18.02 0.58
N LEU A 58 2.59 -18.10 0.03
CA LEU A 58 1.72 -16.94 -0.24
C LEU A 58 1.22 -16.32 1.07
N GLN A 59 1.08 -17.15 2.10
CA GLN A 59 0.68 -16.73 3.43
C GLN A 59 1.77 -15.87 4.11
N GLN A 60 3.06 -16.21 3.94
CA GLN A 60 4.17 -15.36 4.41
C GLN A 60 4.19 -14.03 3.68
N VAL A 61 4.00 -14.04 2.36
CA VAL A 61 3.95 -12.83 1.53
C VAL A 61 2.80 -11.92 1.95
N THR A 62 1.61 -12.48 2.16
CA THR A 62 0.44 -11.76 2.67
C THR A 62 0.70 -11.11 4.03
N THR A 63 1.31 -11.87 4.95
CA THR A 63 1.59 -11.39 6.31
C THR A 63 2.66 -10.29 6.31
N ALA A 64 3.68 -10.41 5.45
CA ALA A 64 4.69 -9.39 5.26
C ALA A 64 4.07 -8.11 4.68
N PHE A 65 3.30 -8.17 3.59
CA PHE A 65 2.65 -6.99 3.02
C PHE A 65 1.65 -6.33 3.97
N PHE A 66 1.00 -7.11 4.84
CA PHE A 66 0.16 -6.55 5.90
C PHE A 66 0.99 -5.81 6.96
N ALA A 67 2.02 -6.46 7.51
CA ALA A 67 2.86 -5.88 8.57
C ALA A 67 3.61 -4.63 8.08
N TRP A 68 4.13 -4.65 6.86
CA TRP A 68 4.86 -3.54 6.24
C TRP A 68 3.96 -2.51 5.55
N GLY A 69 2.71 -2.86 5.24
CA GLY A 69 1.74 -1.94 4.63
C GLY A 69 0.94 -1.11 5.64
N VAL A 70 0.84 -1.58 6.88
CA VAL A 70 0.13 -0.91 7.99
C VAL A 70 1.01 0.11 8.73
N PHE A 71 2.34 -0.09 8.72
CA PHE A 71 3.33 0.79 9.36
C PHE A 71 3.90 1.82 8.39
#